data_AF-A0A225DVL6-F1
#
_entry.id   AF-A0A225DVL6-F1
#
_cell.length_a   1.000
_cell.length_b   1.000
_cell.length_c   1.000
_cell.angle_alpha   90.00
_cell.angle_beta   90.00
_cell.angle_gamma   90.00
#
_symmetry.space_group_name_H-M   'P 1'
#
loop_
_entity.id
_entity.type
_entity.pdbx_description
1 polymer ?
#
loop_
_entity_poly.entity_id
_entity_poly.type
_entity_poly.pdbx_seq_one_letter_code
_entity_poly.pdbx_strand_id
1 'polypeptide(L)'
;MDEADLGHRVACPACGEHYTAEVDRRGDLPEPETTGTRSRRRYDDDRPRRSRYDDDDDDDDRPYRRRRRITREEAVQRLSAPALGLIWTGWIGLVLCLVVGIGCAAVGIQNLNDRDKQVRDDAPGLIFVGAFAAVIGCPCHAVMAIGGHKMRGLTGTGWMYASACVGIASLVVCGICSPTTWTGFGFGLWALIAMNQSDVRAVLEAEKRRDRDWRRDRDWQD
;
A
#
# COMPACT_ATOMS: atom_id res chain seq x y z
N MET A 1 26.35 4.38 -31.26
CA MET A 1 25.36 4.43 -32.35
C MET A 1 25.98 5.30 -33.39
N ASP A 2 26.39 4.68 -34.48
CA ASP A 2 27.00 5.40 -35.59
C ASP A 2 25.88 6.08 -36.39
N GLU A 3 26.16 7.24 -36.97
CA GLU A 3 25.18 8.04 -37.72
C GLU A 3 24.57 7.27 -38.91
N ALA A 4 25.24 6.20 -39.35
CA ALA A 4 24.80 5.26 -40.37
C ALA A 4 23.61 4.37 -39.96
N ASP A 5 23.28 4.25 -38.67
CA ASP A 5 22.21 3.38 -38.18
C ASP A 5 20.82 4.10 -38.09
N LEU A 6 20.78 5.40 -38.39
CA LEU A 6 19.56 6.19 -38.31
C LEU A 6 18.59 5.81 -39.43
N GLY A 7 17.34 5.46 -39.05
CA GLY A 7 16.30 5.02 -40.00
C GLY A 7 16.30 3.52 -40.32
N HIS A 8 17.18 2.72 -39.72
CA HIS A 8 17.18 1.27 -39.84
C HIS A 8 16.57 0.58 -38.61
N ARG A 9 15.98 -0.61 -38.80
CA ARG A 9 15.49 -1.44 -37.69
C ARG A 9 16.68 -2.12 -37.04
N VAL A 10 16.95 -1.76 -35.79
CA VAL A 10 18.00 -2.35 -34.97
C VAL A 10 17.39 -3.22 -33.87
N ALA A 11 18.03 -4.36 -33.58
CA ALA A 11 17.58 -5.26 -32.52
C ALA A 11 18.20 -4.86 -31.19
N CYS A 12 17.39 -4.79 -30.13
CA CYS A 12 17.90 -4.58 -28.78
C CYS A 12 18.71 -5.81 -28.34
N PRO A 13 19.99 -5.66 -27.94
CA PRO A 13 20.82 -6.81 -27.55
C PRO A 13 20.37 -7.46 -26.23
N ALA A 14 19.53 -6.79 -25.44
CA ALA A 14 19.07 -7.30 -24.15
C ALA A 14 17.79 -8.16 -24.25
N CYS A 15 16.86 -7.81 -25.14
CA CYS A 15 15.56 -8.48 -25.25
C CYS A 15 15.21 -8.99 -26.66
N GLY A 16 16.01 -8.65 -27.68
CA GLY A 16 15.76 -9.05 -29.07
C GLY A 16 14.67 -8.26 -29.79
N GLU A 17 14.02 -7.29 -29.12
CA GLU A 17 12.95 -6.50 -29.72
C GLU A 17 13.51 -5.52 -30.75
N HIS A 18 12.88 -5.45 -31.92
CA HIS A 18 13.28 -4.57 -33.01
C HIS A 18 12.63 -3.20 -32.87
N TYR A 19 13.44 -2.15 -32.93
CA TYR A 19 12.96 -0.76 -32.96
C TYR A 19 13.63 0.01 -34.10
N THR A 20 12.93 1.02 -34.61
CA THR A 20 13.50 1.94 -35.61
C THR A 20 14.19 3.07 -34.85
N ALA A 21 15.48 3.29 -35.11
CA ALA A 21 16.21 4.39 -34.49
C ALA A 21 15.74 5.72 -35.13
N GLU A 22 14.89 6.46 -34.42
CA GLU A 22 14.48 7.82 -34.79
C GLU A 22 15.41 8.85 -34.15
N VAL A 23 15.82 9.86 -34.92
CA VAL A 23 16.59 11.00 -34.42
C VAL A 23 15.68 11.78 -33.48
N ASP A 24 16.05 11.87 -32.21
CA ASP A 24 15.33 12.67 -31.21
C ASP A 24 15.43 14.16 -31.57
N ARG A 25 14.49 14.65 -32.38
CA ARG A 25 14.38 16.08 -32.79
C ARG A 25 13.80 16.96 -31.67
N ARG A 26 14.13 16.69 -30.41
CA ARG A 26 13.66 17.48 -29.26
C ARG A 26 14.40 18.82 -29.06
N GLY A 27 15.20 19.26 -30.03
CA GLY A 27 16.04 20.45 -29.93
C GLY A 27 15.35 21.80 -30.23
N ASP A 28 14.33 21.86 -31.09
CA ASP A 28 13.89 23.14 -31.67
C ASP A 28 12.39 23.42 -31.49
N LEU A 29 11.90 23.39 -30.24
CA LEU A 29 10.63 24.05 -29.94
C LEU A 29 10.92 25.54 -29.67
N PRO A 30 10.34 26.48 -30.45
CA PRO A 30 10.52 27.90 -30.21
C PRO A 30 10.04 28.25 -28.79
N GLU A 31 10.92 28.92 -28.06
CA GLU A 31 10.66 29.45 -26.73
C GLU A 31 9.40 30.33 -26.78
N PRO A 32 8.31 30.02 -26.05
CA PRO A 32 7.13 30.84 -26.08
C PRO A 32 7.45 32.20 -25.44
N GLU A 33 7.44 33.26 -26.25
CA GLU A 33 7.52 34.64 -25.80
C GLU A 33 6.38 34.94 -24.83
N THR A 34 6.67 34.89 -23.52
CA THR A 34 5.73 35.35 -22.49
C THR A 34 5.77 36.87 -22.40
N THR A 35 5.15 37.54 -23.37
CA THR A 35 4.70 38.92 -23.24
C THR A 35 3.34 38.93 -22.54
N GLY A 36 3.32 39.33 -21.27
CA GLY A 36 2.11 39.18 -20.45
C GLY A 36 2.08 40.02 -19.18
N THR A 37 2.26 41.33 -19.33
CA THR A 37 2.00 42.36 -18.33
C THR A 37 0.62 42.19 -17.68
N ARG A 38 0.54 41.65 -16.45
CA ARG A 38 -0.69 41.73 -15.62
C ARG A 38 -0.46 42.61 -14.40
N SER A 39 -0.73 43.89 -14.63
CA SER A 39 -1.59 44.76 -13.82
C SER A 39 -1.68 44.46 -12.32
N ARG A 40 -1.01 45.33 -11.56
CA ARG A 40 -1.35 45.68 -10.19
C ARG A 40 -2.83 46.06 -10.10
N ARG A 41 -3.67 45.26 -9.43
CA ARG A 41 -4.92 45.75 -8.86
C ARG A 41 -4.98 45.42 -7.37
N ARG A 42 -4.55 46.42 -6.62
CA ARG A 42 -4.80 46.67 -5.21
C ARG A 42 -6.31 46.80 -5.01
N TYR A 43 -6.90 45.98 -4.17
CA TYR A 43 -8.17 46.29 -3.50
C TYR A 43 -7.95 45.96 -2.02
N ASP A 44 -8.05 47.00 -1.21
CA ASP A 44 -8.03 46.97 0.25
C ASP A 44 -9.21 46.12 0.73
N ASP A 45 -8.92 45.05 1.46
CA ASP A 45 -9.91 44.28 2.20
C ASP A 45 -9.45 44.27 3.67
N ASP A 46 -10.15 45.06 4.49
CA ASP A 46 -9.98 45.25 5.94
C ASP A 46 -10.35 43.96 6.69
N ARG A 47 -9.58 42.90 6.48
CA ARG A 47 -9.72 41.66 7.23
C ARG A 47 -8.85 41.69 8.47
N PRO A 48 -9.38 41.43 9.68
CA PRO A 48 -8.60 41.46 10.91
C PRO A 48 -7.44 40.47 10.81
N ARG A 49 -6.22 41.03 10.85
CA ARG A 49 -4.94 40.30 10.89
C ARG A 49 -4.96 39.34 12.07
N ARG A 50 -5.21 38.06 11.80
CA ARG A 50 -4.89 37.00 12.75
C ARG A 50 -3.38 36.97 12.90
N SER A 51 -2.97 37.38 14.09
CA SER A 51 -1.65 37.27 14.70
C SER A 51 -0.80 36.19 14.05
N ARG A 52 0.07 36.67 13.16
CA ARG A 52 1.27 36.01 12.69
C ARG A 52 2.25 36.15 13.87
N TYR A 53 2.18 35.22 14.82
CA TYR A 53 3.25 35.09 15.80
C TYR A 53 4.47 34.58 15.04
N ASP A 54 5.44 35.49 14.96
CA ASP A 54 6.86 35.23 14.83
C ASP A 54 7.28 34.08 15.77
N ASP A 55 8.11 33.18 15.26
CA ASP A 55 9.29 32.74 15.99
C ASP A 55 10.32 32.19 14.99
N ASP A 56 11.28 33.07 14.73
CA ASP A 56 12.69 32.88 14.37
C ASP A 56 13.23 31.43 14.32
N ASP A 57 13.87 31.07 13.21
CA ASP A 57 15.27 30.59 13.26
C ASP A 57 15.88 30.46 11.84
N ASP A 58 16.80 31.37 11.59
CA ASP A 58 18.02 31.28 10.78
C ASP A 58 17.99 30.68 9.37
N ASP A 59 18.15 31.60 8.41
CA ASP A 59 19.17 31.64 7.35
C ASP A 59 20.27 30.56 7.34
N ASP A 60 19.90 29.29 7.31
CA ASP A 60 20.74 28.25 6.74
C ASP A 60 20.57 28.37 5.22
N ASP A 61 21.44 29.17 4.58
CA ASP A 61 21.66 29.30 3.13
C ASP A 61 22.20 27.97 2.53
N ARG A 62 21.69 26.87 3.07
CA ARG A 62 21.91 25.51 2.63
C ARG A 62 21.10 25.40 1.34
N PRO A 63 21.73 25.07 0.21
CA PRO A 63 21.01 24.94 -1.05
C PRO A 63 19.85 23.99 -0.79
N TYR A 64 18.62 24.50 -0.87
CA TYR A 64 17.40 23.73 -0.69
C TYR A 64 17.51 22.61 -1.72
N ARG A 65 18.01 21.46 -1.27
CA ARG A 65 18.09 20.25 -2.08
C ARG A 65 16.65 19.97 -2.36
N ARG A 66 16.21 20.35 -3.56
CA ARG A 66 14.86 20.20 -4.07
C ARG A 66 14.56 18.72 -3.97
N ARG A 67 14.04 18.28 -2.81
CA ARG A 67 13.74 16.86 -2.55
C ARG A 67 12.81 16.49 -3.69
N ARG A 68 13.31 15.62 -4.56
CA ARG A 68 12.58 15.18 -5.74
C ARG A 68 11.25 14.65 -5.21
N ARG A 69 10.17 15.38 -5.49
CA ARG A 69 8.83 14.93 -5.09
C ARG A 69 8.60 13.64 -5.85
N ILE A 70 8.50 12.53 -5.12
CA ILE A 70 8.16 11.26 -5.75
C ILE A 70 6.77 11.38 -6.35
N THR A 71 6.56 10.78 -7.51
CA THR A 71 5.24 10.75 -8.13
C THR A 71 4.37 9.72 -7.41
N ARG A 72 3.05 9.83 -7.60
CA ARG A 72 2.08 8.85 -7.11
C ARG A 72 2.43 7.43 -7.59
N GLU A 73 2.85 7.29 -8.85
CA GLU A 73 3.23 6.01 -9.44
C GLU A 73 4.44 5.40 -8.75
N GLU A 74 5.44 6.22 -8.41
CA GLU A 74 6.63 5.76 -7.69
C GLU A 74 6.26 5.27 -6.28
N ALA A 75 5.37 5.96 -5.58
CA ALA A 75 4.84 5.50 -4.30
C ALA A 75 4.07 4.18 -4.42
N VAL A 76 3.23 4.03 -5.46
CA VAL A 76 2.53 2.77 -5.76
C VAL A 76 3.53 1.65 -6.03
N GLN A 77 4.57 1.88 -6.84
CA GLN A 77 5.59 0.89 -7.14
C GLN A 77 6.30 0.41 -5.87
N ARG A 78 6.69 1.32 -4.97
CA ARG A 78 7.33 0.98 -3.69
C ARG A 78 6.43 0.17 -2.77
N LEU A 79 5.11 0.39 -2.81
CA LEU A 79 4.14 -0.34 -1.99
C LEU A 79 3.57 -1.58 -2.69
N SER A 80 3.76 -1.75 -3.99
CA SER A 80 3.11 -2.80 -4.78
C SER A 80 3.54 -4.20 -4.38
N ALA A 81 4.83 -4.41 -4.12
CA ALA A 81 5.39 -5.70 -3.74
C ALA A 81 4.93 -6.17 -2.34
N PRO A 82 5.06 -5.38 -1.25
CA PRO A 82 4.52 -5.79 0.04
C PRO A 82 2.99 -5.92 0.01
N ALA A 83 2.29 -5.09 -0.75
CA ALA A 83 0.84 -5.20 -0.92
C ALA A 83 0.42 -6.52 -1.59
N LEU A 84 1.10 -6.92 -2.68
CA LEU A 84 0.86 -8.22 -3.33
C LEU A 84 1.14 -9.39 -2.38
N GLY A 85 2.22 -9.31 -1.59
CA GLY A 85 2.52 -10.30 -0.56
C GLY A 85 1.39 -10.45 0.45
N LEU A 86 0.90 -9.35 1.01
CA LEU A 86 -0.24 -9.36 1.95
C LEU A 86 -1.54 -9.86 1.33
N ILE A 87 -1.80 -9.56 0.05
CA ILE A 87 -2.97 -10.08 -0.68
C ILE A 87 -2.90 -11.60 -0.78
N TRP A 88 -1.80 -12.15 -1.26
CA TRP A 88 -1.63 -13.59 -1.42
C TRP A 88 -1.61 -14.32 -0.08
N THR A 89 -0.86 -13.82 0.91
CA THR A 89 -0.85 -14.40 2.25
C THR A 89 -2.22 -14.33 2.91
N GLY A 90 -2.97 -13.24 2.71
CA GLY A 90 -4.34 -13.10 3.20
C GLY A 90 -5.28 -14.14 2.59
N TRP A 91 -5.31 -14.29 1.27
CA TRP A 91 -6.18 -15.28 0.62
C TRP A 91 -5.80 -16.72 0.94
N ILE A 92 -4.51 -17.07 0.87
CA ILE A 92 -4.04 -18.43 1.19
C ILE A 92 -4.34 -18.77 2.65
N GLY A 93 -4.04 -17.84 3.56
CA GLY A 93 -4.35 -18.00 4.99
C GLY A 93 -5.84 -18.13 5.26
N LEU A 94 -6.68 -17.33 4.59
CA LEU A 94 -8.13 -17.41 4.71
C LEU A 94 -8.67 -18.79 4.29
N VAL A 95 -8.23 -19.29 3.13
CA VAL A 95 -8.63 -20.62 2.64
C VAL A 95 -8.15 -21.72 3.59
N LEU A 96 -6.90 -21.64 4.07
CA LEU A 96 -6.37 -22.61 5.03
C LEU A 96 -7.15 -22.57 6.36
N CYS A 97 -7.46 -21.40 6.90
CA CYS A 97 -8.27 -21.27 8.11
C CYS A 97 -9.68 -21.84 7.93
N LEU A 98 -10.30 -21.65 6.76
CA LEU A 98 -11.61 -22.24 6.50
C LEU A 98 -11.53 -23.76 6.37
N VAL A 99 -10.63 -24.29 5.56
CA VAL A 99 -10.51 -25.74 5.32
C VAL A 99 -10.08 -26.48 6.59
N VAL A 100 -9.01 -26.02 7.25
CA VAL A 100 -8.50 -26.64 8.48
C VAL A 100 -9.48 -26.39 9.63
N GLY A 101 -10.03 -25.19 9.74
CA GLY A 101 -10.97 -24.86 10.81
C GLY A 101 -12.24 -25.70 10.77
N ILE A 102 -12.88 -25.78 9.58
CA ILE A 102 -14.06 -26.63 9.36
C ILE A 102 -13.69 -28.10 9.51
N GLY A 103 -12.54 -28.54 8.98
CA GLY A 103 -12.06 -29.92 9.12
C GLY A 103 -11.86 -30.35 10.58
N CYS A 104 -11.13 -29.56 11.36
CA CYS A 104 -10.91 -29.83 12.79
C CYS A 104 -12.23 -29.83 13.58
N ALA A 105 -13.13 -28.88 13.30
CA ALA A 105 -14.44 -28.85 13.94
C ALA A 105 -15.27 -30.09 13.59
N ALA A 106 -15.30 -30.49 12.31
CA ALA A 106 -16.03 -31.66 11.85
C ALA A 106 -15.48 -32.96 12.47
N VAL A 107 -14.16 -33.14 12.47
CA VAL A 107 -13.50 -34.31 13.11
C VAL A 107 -13.76 -34.29 14.61
N GLY A 108 -13.67 -33.15 15.27
CA GLY A 108 -13.99 -33.02 16.68
C GLY A 108 -15.43 -33.43 17.01
N ILE A 109 -16.41 -33.01 16.19
CA ILE A 109 -17.82 -33.42 16.34
C ILE A 109 -17.98 -34.93 16.13
N GLN A 110 -17.26 -35.53 15.18
CA GLN A 110 -17.28 -36.98 14.98
C GLN A 110 -16.68 -37.72 16.18
N ASN A 111 -15.54 -37.26 16.72
CA ASN A 111 -14.86 -37.85 17.86
C ASN A 111 -15.70 -37.83 19.14
N LEU A 112 -16.62 -36.86 19.30
CA LEU A 112 -17.56 -36.85 20.42
C LEU A 112 -18.46 -38.09 20.47
N ASN A 113 -18.73 -38.71 19.31
CA ASN A 113 -19.57 -39.90 19.18
C ASN A 113 -18.75 -41.21 19.17
N ASP A 114 -17.42 -41.15 19.26
CA ASP A 114 -16.60 -42.35 19.25
C ASP A 114 -16.75 -43.14 20.57
N ARG A 115 -16.62 -44.47 20.49
CA ARG A 115 -16.63 -45.37 21.63
C ARG A 115 -15.31 -45.37 22.39
N ASP A 116 -14.21 -45.03 21.71
CA ASP A 116 -12.91 -44.90 22.37
C ASP A 116 -12.87 -43.63 23.24
N LYS A 117 -12.62 -43.82 24.54
CA LYS A 117 -12.54 -42.72 25.50
C LYS A 117 -11.41 -41.75 25.16
N GLN A 118 -10.27 -42.24 24.67
CA GLN A 118 -9.13 -41.39 24.36
C GLN A 118 -9.45 -40.43 23.21
N VAL A 119 -10.05 -40.95 22.13
CA VAL A 119 -10.47 -40.15 20.96
C VAL A 119 -11.50 -39.11 21.35
N ARG A 120 -12.44 -39.49 22.23
CA ARG A 120 -13.49 -38.58 22.73
C ARG A 120 -12.93 -37.48 23.64
N ASP A 121 -11.93 -37.77 24.45
CA ASP A 121 -11.30 -36.80 25.35
C ASP A 121 -10.50 -35.73 24.57
N ASP A 122 -10.02 -36.05 23.36
CA ASP A 122 -9.34 -35.09 22.45
C ASP A 122 -10.31 -34.18 21.66
N ALA A 123 -11.58 -34.56 21.55
CA ALA A 123 -12.59 -33.88 20.74
C ALA A 123 -12.78 -32.38 21.07
N PRO A 124 -12.88 -31.96 22.36
CA PRO A 124 -13.06 -30.54 22.70
C PRO A 124 -11.90 -29.67 22.21
N GLY A 125 -10.68 -30.19 22.21
CA GLY A 125 -9.49 -29.48 21.71
C GLY A 125 -9.59 -29.20 20.22
N LEU A 126 -9.97 -30.20 19.43
CA LEU A 126 -10.15 -30.06 17.98
C LEU A 126 -11.28 -29.09 17.61
N ILE A 127 -12.40 -29.15 18.33
CA ILE A 127 -13.52 -28.21 18.15
C ILE A 127 -13.08 -26.79 18.49
N PHE A 128 -12.37 -26.60 19.60
CA PHE A 128 -11.88 -25.29 20.02
C PHE A 128 -10.92 -24.70 18.99
N VAL A 129 -9.93 -25.47 18.51
CA VAL A 129 -8.99 -25.03 17.47
C VAL A 129 -9.74 -24.67 16.19
N GLY A 130 -10.71 -25.49 15.77
CA GLY A 130 -11.53 -25.23 14.60
C GLY A 130 -12.34 -23.94 14.70
N ALA A 131 -13.02 -23.75 15.83
CA ALA A 131 -13.79 -22.53 16.11
C ALA A 131 -12.91 -21.29 16.21
N PHE A 132 -11.76 -21.38 16.88
CA PHE A 132 -10.81 -20.28 17.00
C PHE A 132 -10.26 -19.83 15.64
N ALA A 133 -9.86 -20.80 14.80
CA ALA A 133 -9.40 -20.52 13.43
C ALA A 133 -10.49 -19.82 12.59
N ALA A 134 -11.75 -20.22 12.73
CA ALA A 134 -12.86 -19.61 12.00
C ALA A 134 -13.21 -18.20 12.51
N VAL A 135 -13.24 -18.00 13.83
CA VAL A 135 -13.71 -16.74 14.45
C VAL A 135 -12.64 -15.66 14.46
N ILE A 136 -11.37 -16.03 14.68
CA ILE A 136 -10.27 -15.06 14.80
C ILE A 136 -9.38 -15.12 13.56
N GLY A 137 -9.01 -16.32 13.11
CA GLY A 137 -8.13 -16.50 11.95
C GLY A 137 -8.71 -15.90 10.67
N CYS A 138 -9.95 -16.26 10.32
CA CYS A 138 -10.58 -15.78 9.08
C CYS A 138 -10.68 -14.24 9.00
N PRO A 139 -11.17 -13.51 10.03
CA PRO A 139 -11.18 -12.05 9.99
C PRO A 139 -9.79 -11.43 9.86
N CYS A 140 -8.79 -11.96 10.58
CA CYS A 140 -7.41 -11.47 10.45
C CYS A 140 -6.89 -11.58 9.01
N HIS A 141 -7.09 -12.73 8.37
CA HIS A 141 -6.67 -12.93 6.98
C HIS A 141 -7.48 -12.10 5.98
N ALA A 142 -8.78 -11.90 6.22
CA ALA A 142 -9.61 -11.00 5.41
C ALA A 142 -9.12 -9.55 5.50
N VAL A 143 -8.76 -9.08 6.70
CA VAL A 143 -8.19 -7.73 6.90
C VAL A 143 -6.86 -7.59 6.15
N MET A 144 -6.00 -8.61 6.17
CA MET A 144 -4.75 -8.61 5.39
C MET A 144 -5.01 -8.48 3.88
N ALA A 145 -5.95 -9.27 3.34
CA ALA A 145 -6.28 -9.24 1.92
C ALA A 145 -6.89 -7.88 1.49
N ILE A 146 -7.85 -7.37 2.27
CA ILE A 146 -8.51 -6.08 2.02
C ILE A 146 -7.51 -4.94 2.12
N GLY A 147 -6.68 -4.93 3.16
CA GLY A 147 -5.66 -3.89 3.36
C GLY A 147 -4.62 -3.89 2.25
N GLY A 148 -4.18 -5.06 1.77
CA GLY A 148 -3.29 -5.16 0.61
C GLY A 148 -3.92 -4.62 -0.68
N HIS A 149 -5.21 -4.88 -0.95
CA HIS A 149 -5.92 -4.24 -2.06
C HIS A 149 -5.99 -2.72 -1.91
N LYS A 150 -6.27 -2.23 -0.69
CA LYS A 150 -6.30 -0.79 -0.38
C LYS A 150 -4.93 -0.14 -0.56
N MET A 151 -3.84 -0.83 -0.22
CA MET A 151 -2.47 -0.36 -0.43
C MET A 151 -2.17 -0.10 -1.91
N ARG A 152 -2.60 -0.99 -2.82
CA ARG A 152 -2.40 -0.79 -4.27
C ARG A 152 -3.11 0.45 -4.81
N GLY A 153 -4.25 0.81 -4.21
CA GLY A 153 -5.00 2.01 -4.57
C GLY A 153 -4.50 3.29 -3.90
N LEU A 154 -3.57 3.21 -2.93
CA LEU A 154 -3.24 4.29 -1.98
C LEU A 154 -4.48 4.86 -1.27
N THR A 155 -5.52 4.04 -1.08
CA THR A 155 -6.79 4.48 -0.49
C THR A 155 -6.92 3.94 0.92
N GLY A 156 -7.45 4.75 1.84
CA GLY A 156 -7.76 4.31 3.20
C GLY A 156 -6.52 3.95 4.02
N THR A 157 -5.72 4.96 4.37
CA THR A 157 -4.46 4.81 5.13
C THR A 157 -4.61 3.94 6.39
N GLY A 158 -5.75 4.04 7.09
CA GLY A 158 -6.03 3.22 8.29
C GLY A 158 -6.07 1.71 8.00
N TRP A 159 -6.66 1.31 6.88
CA TRP A 159 -6.72 -0.10 6.46
C TRP A 159 -5.34 -0.65 6.09
N MET A 160 -4.48 0.19 5.50
CA MET A 160 -3.11 -0.17 5.16
C MET A 160 -2.32 -0.49 6.44
N TYR A 161 -2.31 0.41 7.43
CA TYR A 161 -1.64 0.17 8.71
C TYR A 161 -2.24 -1.03 9.47
N ALA A 162 -3.57 -1.13 9.52
CA ALA A 162 -4.24 -2.25 10.19
C ALA A 162 -3.79 -3.61 9.61
N SER A 163 -3.77 -3.75 8.28
CA SER A 163 -3.33 -5.00 7.65
C SER A 163 -1.85 -5.32 7.89
N ALA A 164 -0.98 -4.31 7.91
CA ALA A 164 0.44 -4.51 8.21
C ALA A 164 0.65 -4.95 9.66
N CYS A 165 -0.06 -4.31 10.61
CA CYS A 165 -0.04 -4.69 12.03
C CYS A 165 -0.61 -6.10 12.25
N VAL A 166 -1.71 -6.46 11.58
CA VAL A 166 -2.29 -7.81 11.65
C VAL A 166 -1.33 -8.85 11.06
N GLY A 167 -0.66 -8.53 9.96
CA GLY A 167 0.40 -9.38 9.40
C GLY A 167 1.51 -9.68 10.41
N ILE A 168 1.94 -8.69 11.18
CA ILE A 168 2.94 -8.86 12.24
C ILE A 168 2.37 -9.63 13.43
N ALA A 169 1.17 -9.27 13.88
CA ALA A 169 0.49 -9.91 15.01
C ALA A 169 0.13 -11.37 14.74
N SER A 170 0.07 -11.78 13.48
CA SER A 170 -0.19 -13.18 13.10
C SER A 170 0.81 -14.16 13.74
N LEU A 171 2.06 -13.76 14.00
CA LEU A 171 3.05 -14.56 14.75
C LEU A 171 2.57 -14.96 16.14
N VAL A 172 1.86 -14.07 16.82
CA VAL A 172 1.35 -14.32 18.17
C VAL A 172 0.12 -15.21 18.12
N VAL A 173 -0.76 -14.99 17.15
CA VAL A 173 -2.05 -15.69 17.06
C VAL A 173 -1.92 -17.12 16.53
N CYS A 174 -1.15 -17.31 15.46
CA CYS A 174 -1.03 -18.61 14.78
C CYS A 174 0.25 -19.37 15.16
N GLY A 175 1.15 -18.75 15.93
CA GLY A 175 2.43 -19.34 16.30
C GLY A 175 3.41 -19.52 15.14
N ILE A 176 4.59 -20.04 15.47
CA ILE A 176 5.73 -20.21 14.56
C ILE A 176 5.53 -21.40 13.58
N CYS A 177 4.51 -22.23 13.82
CA CYS A 177 4.30 -23.51 13.14
C CYS A 177 3.71 -23.41 11.73
N SER A 178 3.15 -22.27 11.31
CA SER A 178 2.61 -22.11 9.96
C SER A 178 3.52 -21.26 9.05
N PRO A 179 3.81 -21.71 7.82
CA PRO A 179 4.55 -20.91 6.85
C PRO A 179 3.82 -19.62 6.46
N THR A 180 2.48 -19.59 6.53
CA THR A 180 1.70 -18.37 6.29
C THR A 180 2.01 -17.28 7.31
N THR A 181 2.32 -17.65 8.54
CA THR A 181 2.65 -16.72 9.61
C THR A 181 3.97 -15.99 9.35
N TRP A 182 5.00 -16.73 8.92
CA TRP A 182 6.30 -16.15 8.58
C TRP A 182 6.21 -15.20 7.38
N THR A 183 5.47 -15.59 6.34
CA THR A 183 5.26 -14.70 5.19
C THR A 183 4.45 -13.46 5.58
N GLY A 184 3.40 -13.62 6.40
CA GLY A 184 2.59 -12.51 6.90
C GLY A 184 3.40 -11.50 7.70
N PHE A 185 4.28 -11.99 8.58
CA PHE A 185 5.21 -11.16 9.33
C PHE A 185 6.19 -10.42 8.43
N GLY A 186 6.84 -11.12 7.51
CA GLY A 186 7.81 -10.52 6.59
C GLY A 186 7.19 -9.42 5.73
N PHE A 187 6.04 -9.69 5.11
CA PHE A 187 5.34 -8.70 4.29
C PHE A 187 4.71 -7.58 5.12
N GLY A 188 4.20 -7.87 6.32
CA GLY A 188 3.66 -6.86 7.23
C GLY A 188 4.73 -5.87 7.71
N LEU A 189 5.89 -6.38 8.13
CA LEU A 189 7.03 -5.55 8.52
C LEU A 189 7.55 -4.72 7.34
N TRP A 190 7.69 -5.34 6.16
CA TRP A 190 8.10 -4.63 4.96
C TRP A 190 7.11 -3.51 4.59
N ALA A 191 5.80 -3.79 4.66
CA ALA A 191 4.77 -2.78 4.42
C ALA A 191 4.87 -1.60 5.39
N LEU A 192 5.07 -1.85 6.69
CA LEU A 192 5.28 -0.77 7.68
C LEU A 192 6.49 0.08 7.35
N ILE A 193 7.63 -0.54 7.03
CA ILE A 193 8.86 0.19 6.68
C ILE A 193 8.63 1.04 5.43
N ALA A 194 8.00 0.47 4.39
CA ALA A 194 7.72 1.17 3.14
C ALA A 194 6.77 2.37 3.36
N MET A 195 5.74 2.22 4.20
CA MET A 195 4.81 3.31 4.54
C MET A 195 5.45 4.40 5.41
N ASN A 196 6.46 4.05 6.23
CA ASN A 196 7.13 5.00 7.11
C ASN A 196 8.22 5.82 6.40
N GLN A 197 8.53 5.54 5.13
CA GLN A 197 9.39 6.41 4.33
C GLN A 197 8.74 7.78 4.16
N SER A 198 9.48 8.87 4.43
CA SER A 198 8.94 10.23 4.41
C SER A 198 8.27 10.59 3.09
N ASP A 199 8.83 10.11 1.98
CA ASP A 199 8.34 10.42 0.64
C ASP A 199 6.99 9.75 0.38
N VAL A 200 6.87 8.47 0.74
CA VAL A 200 5.61 7.69 0.62
C VAL A 200 4.55 8.27 1.55
N ARG A 201 4.93 8.63 2.78
CA ARG A 201 4.02 9.27 3.74
C ARG A 201 3.50 10.60 3.23
N ALA A 202 4.33 11.44 2.61
CA ALA A 202 3.89 12.70 2.02
C ALA A 202 2.83 12.49 0.92
N VAL A 203 3.01 11.46 0.07
CA VAL A 203 2.01 11.09 -0.95
C VAL A 203 0.71 10.59 -0.33
N LEU A 204 0.79 9.72 0.68
CA LEU A 204 -0.39 9.22 1.39
C LEU A 204 -1.19 10.34 2.08
N GLU A 205 -0.49 11.31 2.67
CA GLU A 205 -1.12 12.48 3.29
C GLU A 205 -1.76 13.39 2.25
N ALA A 206 -1.15 13.56 1.07
CA ALA A 206 -1.73 14.30 -0.05
C ALA A 206 -3.02 13.63 -0.57
N GLU A 207 -3.01 12.30 -0.75
CA GLU A 207 -4.22 11.55 -1.16
C GLU A 207 -5.32 11.60 -0.08
N LYS A 208 -4.95 11.54 1.20
CA LYS A 208 -5.92 11.70 2.31
C LYS A 208 -6.56 13.10 2.33
N ARG A 209 -5.84 14.14 1.91
CA ARG A 209 -6.41 15.49 1.74
C ARG A 209 -7.39 15.50 0.57
N ARG A 210 -6.98 14.97 -0.58
CA ARG A 210 -7.81 14.86 -1.78
C ARG A 210 -9.13 14.12 -1.54
N ASP A 211 -9.11 12.98 -0.82
CA ASP A 211 -10.32 12.22 -0.49
C ASP A 211 -11.28 13.02 0.41
N ARG A 212 -10.74 13.82 1.34
CA ARG A 212 -11.55 14.70 2.20
C ARG A 212 -12.19 15.84 1.41
N ASP A 213 -11.43 16.47 0.52
CA ASP A 213 -11.92 17.56 -0.32
C ASP A 213 -13.03 17.06 -1.24
N TRP A 214 -12.85 15.88 -1.85
CA TRP A 214 -13.86 15.28 -2.70
C TRP A 214 -15.16 14.89 -1.97
N ARG A 215 -15.06 14.37 -0.73
CA ARG A 215 -16.26 14.11 0.09
C ARG A 215 -16.99 15.41 0.42
N ARG A 216 -16.25 16.45 0.78
CA ARG A 216 -16.83 17.78 1.04
C ARG A 216 -17.56 18.33 -0.18
N ASP A 217 -16.98 18.21 -1.37
CA ASP A 217 -17.59 18.68 -2.63
C ASP A 217 -18.85 17.92 -3.02
N ARG A 218 -18.93 16.64 -2.63
CA ARG A 218 -20.15 15.83 -2.79
C ARG A 218 -21.26 16.31 -1.87
N ASP A 219 -20.94 16.55 -0.59
CA ASP A 219 -21.93 17.00 0.40
C ASP A 219 -22.50 18.40 0.07
N TRP A 220 -21.85 19.19 -0.77
CA TRP A 220 -22.38 20.48 -1.26
C TRP A 220 -23.38 20.36 -2.42
N GLN A 221 -23.47 19.21 -3.06
CA GLN A 221 -24.35 18.99 -4.22
C GLN A 221 -25.70 18.37 -3.85
N ASP A 222 -25.80 17.78 -2.65
CA ASP A 222 -27.01 17.18 -2.09
C ASP A 222 -27.79 18.20 -1.24
#